data_AF-A0A7V5MQU7-F1
#
_entry.id   AF-A0A7V5MQU7-F1
#
_cell.length_a   1.000
_cell.length_b   1.000
_cell.length_c   1.000
_cell.angle_alpha   90.00
_cell.angle_beta   90.00
_cell.angle_gamma   90.00
#
_symmetry.space_group_name_H-M   'P 1'
#
loop_
_entity.id
_entity.type
_entity.pdbx_description
1 polymer ?
#
loop_
_entity_poly.entity_id
_entity_poly.type
_entity_poly.pdbx_seq_one_letter_code
_entity_poly.pdbx_strand_id
1 'polypeptide(L)'
;MTPEPSPRSSACRCANPPASTTSTTRSPSRREPATERCRRRADTSENRSGRRRLPVLPDHRACRQGGQGARRATDMATTDGKPDYVLTGNAMIDGDHAHFAELLERCRNAEDAELPGLLDEMIAHFEAHFAREEALMEETGFPPAPIHRSEHRRVLAWAATVREEARAGDGGKLRPFLTERIVRWFIDHAASMDSATANWAASQGH
;
A
#
# COMPACT_ATOMS: atom_id res chain seq x y z
N MET A 1 8.74 -3.00 62.52
CA MET A 1 8.74 -3.14 61.05
C MET A 1 9.23 -1.83 60.47
N THR A 2 10.48 -1.83 60.01
CA THR A 2 11.22 -0.67 59.51
C THR A 2 10.74 -0.23 58.13
N PRO A 3 10.57 1.08 57.89
CA PRO A 3 10.67 1.66 56.56
C PRO A 3 11.93 2.54 56.44
N GLU A 4 12.71 2.35 55.39
CA GLU A 4 13.89 3.16 55.02
C GLU A 4 14.21 2.86 53.53
N PRO A 5 14.85 3.76 52.76
CA PRO A 5 14.35 5.09 52.40
C PRO A 5 14.50 5.42 50.89
N SER A 6 13.95 6.57 50.50
CA SER A 6 14.23 7.39 49.29
C SER A 6 15.72 7.85 49.24
N PRO A 7 16.28 8.62 48.25
CA PRO A 7 15.64 9.60 47.36
C PRO A 7 16.24 9.88 45.93
N ARG A 8 15.42 10.60 45.14
CA ARG A 8 15.65 11.78 44.25
C ARG A 8 16.91 11.92 43.34
N SER A 9 16.58 12.10 42.04
CA SER A 9 16.93 13.23 41.13
C SER A 9 18.20 14.05 41.38
N SER A 10 19.04 14.18 40.34
CA SER A 10 19.43 15.52 39.86
C SER A 10 20.05 15.49 38.46
N ALA A 11 19.72 16.53 37.69
CA ALA A 11 20.29 16.85 36.39
C ALA A 11 21.75 17.34 36.50
N CYS A 12 22.56 17.11 35.47
CA CYS A 12 23.87 17.76 35.33
C CYS A 12 23.93 18.58 34.05
N ARG A 13 24.16 19.89 34.25
CA ARG A 13 24.62 20.87 33.26
C ARG A 13 26.14 21.00 33.35
N CYS A 14 26.73 21.37 32.20
CA CYS A 14 27.94 22.17 31.99
C CYS A 14 29.28 21.73 32.60
N ALA A 15 30.31 21.54 31.77
CA ALA A 15 31.44 22.49 31.61
C ALA A 15 32.66 21.81 30.97
N ASN A 16 33.30 22.51 30.03
CA ASN A 16 34.66 22.24 29.52
C ASN A 16 35.73 22.63 30.56
N PRO A 17 36.90 21.99 30.51
CA PRO A 17 38.16 22.64 30.87
C PRO A 17 39.26 22.54 29.77
N PRO A 18 40.37 23.31 29.91
CA PRO A 18 41.16 23.84 28.80
C PRO A 18 42.44 23.07 28.46
N ALA A 19 43.09 23.53 27.37
CA ALA A 19 44.31 23.03 26.75
C ALA A 19 45.62 23.32 27.51
N SER A 20 46.64 22.48 27.26
CA SER A 20 48.11 22.70 27.10
C SER A 20 48.81 21.34 27.38
N THR A 21 49.84 20.83 26.70
CA THR A 21 51.15 21.40 26.31
C THR A 21 51.89 20.55 25.25
N THR A 22 52.79 21.22 24.51
CA THR A 22 54.14 20.81 24.01
C THR A 22 54.35 19.82 22.84
N SER A 23 54.76 20.43 21.72
CA SER A 23 55.84 20.11 20.76
C SER A 23 56.62 18.79 20.86
N THR A 24 56.76 18.07 19.73
CA THR A 24 58.04 17.95 18.97
C THR A 24 57.86 17.12 17.69
N THR A 25 58.54 17.60 16.66
CA THR A 25 58.66 17.24 15.25
C THR A 25 58.81 15.76 14.87
N ARG A 26 58.24 15.36 13.71
CA ARG A 26 58.95 14.88 12.49
C ARG A 26 57.98 14.27 11.45
N SER A 27 57.89 14.88 10.27
CA SER A 27 57.27 14.29 9.05
C SER A 27 58.11 13.10 8.56
N PRO A 28 57.50 12.02 8.01
CA PRO A 28 57.12 12.03 6.59
C PRO A 28 55.84 11.25 6.23
N SER A 29 55.33 11.53 5.03
CA SER A 29 54.35 10.73 4.27
C SER A 29 52.90 10.83 4.73
N ARG A 30 52.14 11.75 4.10
CA ARG A 30 50.66 11.82 4.21
C ARG A 30 50.04 10.52 3.71
N ARG A 31 49.73 9.60 4.62
CA ARG A 31 48.57 8.72 4.47
C ARG A 31 47.41 9.42 5.16
N GLU A 32 46.40 9.77 4.38
CA GLU A 32 45.20 10.41 4.91
C GLU A 32 44.48 9.47 5.90
N PRO A 33 43.97 10.00 7.03
CA PRO A 33 43.16 9.20 7.95
C PRO A 33 41.87 8.73 7.26
N ALA A 34 41.42 7.52 7.61
CA ALA A 34 40.26 6.82 7.04
C ALA A 34 38.90 7.53 7.21
N THR A 35 38.89 8.80 7.64
CA THR A 35 37.70 9.64 7.85
C THR A 35 37.39 10.56 6.66
N GLU A 36 38.34 10.84 5.76
CA GLU A 36 38.10 11.64 4.54
C GLU A 36 37.43 10.81 3.41
N ARG A 37 37.62 9.48 3.43
CA ARG A 37 36.96 8.54 2.48
C ARG A 37 35.44 8.46 2.68
N CYS A 38 34.94 8.94 3.82
CA CYS A 38 33.51 8.94 4.14
C CYS A 38 32.79 10.25 3.77
N ARG A 39 33.51 11.29 3.30
CA ARG A 39 32.88 12.56 2.85
C ARG A 39 32.88 12.76 1.34
N ARG A 40 33.65 11.97 0.57
CA ARG A 40 33.61 11.92 -0.91
C ARG A 40 32.79 10.75 -1.47
N ARG A 41 31.94 10.13 -0.65
CA ARG A 41 30.88 9.19 -1.09
C ARG A 41 29.48 9.76 -0.79
N ALA A 42 29.37 11.08 -0.74
CA ALA A 42 28.09 11.80 -0.69
C ALA A 42 27.75 12.45 -2.05
N ASP A 43 28.45 12.05 -3.11
CA ASP A 43 28.21 12.52 -4.47
C ASP A 43 28.41 11.35 -5.43
N THR A 44 27.54 11.23 -6.42
CA THR A 44 27.38 10.11 -7.38
C THR A 44 26.68 8.84 -6.86
N SER A 45 25.37 8.94 -6.63
CA SER A 45 24.46 7.87 -7.04
C SER A 45 23.11 8.49 -7.43
N GLU A 46 23.14 9.44 -8.36
CA GLU A 46 22.02 9.64 -9.25
C GLU A 46 21.82 8.33 -10.01
N ASN A 47 20.76 7.60 -9.62
CA ASN A 47 20.22 6.53 -10.43
C ASN A 47 19.82 7.16 -11.78
N ARG A 48 20.68 7.00 -12.78
CA ARG A 48 20.53 7.46 -14.17
C ARG A 48 19.47 6.63 -14.91
N SER A 49 18.29 6.57 -14.32
CA SER A 49 17.02 6.21 -14.92
C SER A 49 15.99 6.77 -13.93
N GLY A 50 15.42 7.93 -14.22
CA GLY A 50 14.38 8.57 -13.41
C GLY A 50 13.06 7.78 -13.39
N ARG A 51 13.12 6.46 -13.19
CA ARG A 51 11.99 5.56 -13.07
C ARG A 51 11.51 5.58 -11.63
N ARG A 52 10.40 6.27 -11.35
CA ARG A 52 9.63 6.01 -10.14
C ARG A 52 9.16 4.56 -10.20
N ARG A 53 9.50 3.76 -9.18
CA ARG A 53 8.92 2.42 -9.05
C ARG A 53 7.47 2.60 -8.65
N LEU A 54 6.56 2.00 -9.41
CA LEU A 54 5.15 1.94 -9.05
C LEU A 54 4.97 1.29 -7.67
N PRO A 55 4.02 1.78 -6.86
CA PRO A 55 3.79 1.23 -5.54
C PRO A 55 3.36 -0.24 -5.62
N VAL A 56 3.74 -0.99 -4.60
CA VAL A 56 3.35 -2.39 -4.46
C VAL A 56 1.92 -2.41 -3.94
N LEU A 57 0.96 -2.80 -4.78
CA LEU A 57 -0.37 -3.24 -4.34
C LEU A 57 -0.22 -4.23 -3.18
N PRO A 58 -1.03 -4.11 -2.12
CA PRO A 58 -1.04 -5.08 -1.04
C PRO A 58 -1.22 -6.52 -1.55
N ASP A 59 -0.55 -7.47 -0.89
CA ASP A 59 -0.74 -8.90 -1.13
C ASP A 59 -1.61 -9.50 -0.02
N HIS A 60 -2.81 -9.94 -0.37
CA HIS A 60 -3.76 -10.64 0.51
C HIS A 60 -3.31 -12.06 0.88
N ARG A 61 -2.23 -12.59 0.28
CA ARG A 61 -1.74 -13.96 0.57
C ARG A 61 -1.26 -14.18 2.00
N ALA A 62 -1.04 -13.13 2.80
CA ALA A 62 -0.56 -13.29 4.17
C ALA A 62 -1.54 -14.04 5.10
N CYS A 63 -2.82 -14.21 4.71
CA CYS A 63 -3.83 -14.92 5.50
C CYS A 63 -4.28 -16.28 4.95
N ARG A 64 -3.72 -16.80 3.84
CA ARG A 64 -4.16 -18.08 3.27
C ARG A 64 -3.29 -19.26 3.71
N GLN A 65 -3.81 -20.10 4.60
CA GLN A 65 -3.33 -21.48 4.80
C GLN A 65 -4.06 -22.43 3.84
N GLY A 66 -3.32 -22.94 2.85
CA GLY A 66 -3.59 -24.21 2.15
C GLY A 66 -4.58 -24.18 0.97
N GLY A 67 -4.12 -24.58 -0.23
CA GLY A 67 -4.99 -24.96 -1.36
C GLY A 67 -4.43 -24.59 -2.74
N GLN A 68 -4.34 -25.57 -3.64
CA GLN A 68 -3.50 -25.60 -4.85
C GLN A 68 -4.23 -25.11 -6.13
N GLY A 69 -3.45 -24.61 -7.11
CA GLY A 69 -3.83 -24.58 -8.52
C GLY A 69 -3.86 -23.20 -9.19
N ALA A 70 -2.71 -22.70 -9.63
CA ALA A 70 -2.63 -21.46 -10.41
C ALA A 70 -3.11 -21.68 -11.86
N ARG A 71 -4.28 -21.17 -12.21
CA ARG A 71 -4.63 -20.87 -13.61
C ARG A 71 -4.15 -19.45 -13.92
N ARG A 72 -3.58 -19.23 -15.12
CA ARG A 72 -3.20 -17.90 -15.61
C ARG A 72 -4.48 -17.09 -15.80
N ALA A 73 -4.69 -16.09 -14.93
CA ALA A 73 -5.77 -15.12 -15.06
C ALA A 73 -5.27 -13.96 -15.92
N THR A 74 -5.66 -13.94 -17.20
CA THR A 74 -5.37 -12.80 -18.10
C THR A 74 -6.59 -12.30 -18.87
N ASP A 75 -7.76 -12.92 -18.71
CA ASP A 75 -8.99 -12.45 -19.33
C ASP A 75 -10.08 -12.31 -18.26
N MET A 76 -10.55 -11.07 -18.07
CA MET A 76 -11.74 -10.71 -17.28
C MET A 76 -13.00 -10.83 -18.17
N ALA A 77 -13.10 -11.93 -18.90
CA ALA A 77 -14.27 -12.23 -19.71
C ALA A 77 -15.14 -13.21 -18.94
N THR A 78 -16.41 -12.84 -18.71
CA THR A 78 -17.43 -13.69 -18.09
C THR A 78 -17.38 -15.09 -18.67
N THR A 79 -16.80 -16.03 -17.92
CA THR A 79 -16.80 -17.42 -18.35
C THR A 79 -18.21 -17.96 -18.04
N ASP A 80 -18.95 -18.37 -19.07
CA ASP A 80 -20.31 -18.92 -18.94
C ASP A 80 -21.34 -17.99 -18.26
N GLY A 81 -21.19 -16.67 -18.40
CA GLY A 81 -22.15 -15.68 -17.88
C GLY A 81 -22.06 -15.43 -16.36
N LYS A 82 -20.99 -15.88 -15.70
CA LYS A 82 -20.69 -15.55 -14.29
C LYS A 82 -19.60 -14.47 -14.21
N PRO A 83 -19.64 -13.58 -13.21
CA PRO A 83 -18.55 -12.66 -12.96
C PRO A 83 -17.27 -13.44 -12.61
N ASP A 84 -16.11 -12.99 -13.10
CA ASP A 84 -14.81 -13.60 -12.78
C ASP A 84 -14.33 -13.28 -11.34
N TYR A 85 -15.21 -12.72 -10.52
CA TYR A 85 -15.01 -12.41 -9.10
C TYR A 85 -16.14 -13.00 -8.25
N VAL A 86 -15.89 -13.12 -6.95
CA VAL A 86 -16.81 -13.76 -6.00
C VAL A 86 -17.98 -12.82 -5.68
N LEU A 87 -19.21 -13.34 -5.78
CA LEU A 87 -20.40 -12.70 -5.20
C LEU A 87 -20.44 -12.97 -3.70
N THR A 88 -20.59 -11.90 -2.94
CA THR A 88 -20.62 -11.91 -1.48
C THR A 88 -22.00 -12.28 -0.92
N GLY A 89 -23.06 -12.15 -1.74
CA GLY A 89 -24.44 -12.35 -1.33
C GLY A 89 -25.10 -11.10 -0.73
N ASN A 90 -24.34 -10.02 -0.55
CA ASN A 90 -24.89 -8.71 -0.18
C ASN A 90 -25.07 -7.87 -1.45
N ALA A 91 -26.32 -7.49 -1.76
CA ALA A 91 -26.67 -6.82 -3.01
C ALA A 91 -25.97 -5.45 -3.21
N MET A 92 -25.67 -4.73 -2.13
CA MET A 92 -24.95 -3.46 -2.21
C MET A 92 -23.49 -3.69 -2.61
N ILE A 93 -22.82 -4.62 -1.94
CA ILE A 93 -21.43 -4.98 -2.24
C ILE A 93 -21.32 -5.58 -3.65
N ASP A 94 -22.22 -6.50 -4.01
CA ASP A 94 -22.19 -7.17 -5.32
C ASP A 94 -22.46 -6.20 -6.48
N GLY A 95 -23.33 -5.20 -6.26
CA GLY A 95 -23.59 -4.12 -7.23
C GLY A 95 -22.36 -3.22 -7.43
N ASP A 96 -21.67 -2.86 -6.35
CA ASP A 96 -20.42 -2.10 -6.44
C ASP A 96 -19.32 -2.89 -7.16
N HIS A 97 -19.18 -4.18 -6.84
CA HIS A 97 -18.24 -5.07 -7.50
C HIS A 97 -18.47 -5.18 -9.01
N ALA A 98 -19.73 -5.17 -9.45
CA ALA A 98 -20.08 -5.14 -10.87
C ALA A 98 -19.64 -3.84 -11.55
N HIS A 99 -19.92 -2.70 -10.94
CA HIS A 99 -19.49 -1.41 -11.48
C HIS A 99 -17.96 -1.30 -11.53
N PHE A 100 -17.25 -1.82 -10.52
CA PHE A 100 -15.81 -1.88 -10.56
C PHE A 100 -15.27 -2.74 -11.72
N ALA A 101 -15.88 -3.90 -11.97
CA ALA A 101 -15.51 -4.75 -13.10
C ALA A 101 -15.72 -4.06 -14.46
N GLU A 102 -16.79 -3.29 -14.62
CA GLU A 102 -17.02 -2.46 -15.81
C GLU A 102 -15.93 -1.39 -16.00
N LEU A 103 -15.52 -0.72 -14.91
CA LEU A 103 -14.44 0.27 -14.94
C LEU A 103 -13.09 -0.38 -15.32
N LEU A 104 -12.81 -1.59 -14.83
CA LEU A 104 -11.62 -2.35 -15.22
C LEU A 104 -11.62 -2.68 -16.70
N GLU A 105 -12.76 -3.11 -17.26
CA GLU A 105 -12.86 -3.41 -18.68
C GLU A 105 -12.71 -2.15 -19.54
N ARG A 106 -13.26 -1.02 -19.10
CA ARG A 106 -13.02 0.28 -19.75
C ARG A 106 -11.53 0.63 -19.73
N CYS A 107 -10.86 0.52 -18.59
CA CYS A 107 -9.41 0.76 -18.48
C CYS A 107 -8.57 -0.17 -19.39
N ARG A 108 -9.00 -1.42 -19.57
CA ARG A 108 -8.30 -2.40 -20.43
C ARG A 108 -8.31 -1.98 -21.89
N ASN A 109 -9.44 -1.46 -22.37
CA ASN A 109 -9.68 -1.13 -23.78
C ASN A 109 -9.45 0.35 -24.15
N ALA A 110 -9.34 1.24 -23.16
CA ALA A 110 -9.14 2.66 -23.38
C ALA A 110 -7.79 2.97 -24.03
N GLU A 111 -7.65 4.11 -24.69
CA GLU A 111 -6.37 4.65 -25.14
C GLU A 111 -5.58 5.26 -23.96
N ASP A 112 -4.26 5.40 -24.09
CA ASP A 112 -3.41 5.92 -23.00
C ASP A 112 -3.83 7.33 -22.52
N ALA A 113 -4.39 8.14 -23.42
CA ALA A 113 -4.89 9.49 -23.12
C ALA A 113 -6.18 9.49 -22.27
N GLU A 114 -6.93 8.40 -22.27
CA GLU A 114 -8.20 8.25 -21.55
C GLU A 114 -8.00 7.68 -20.13
N LEU A 115 -6.88 6.97 -19.92
CA LEU A 115 -6.55 6.31 -18.64
C LEU A 115 -6.62 7.24 -17.43
N PRO A 116 -6.11 8.49 -17.44
CA PRO A 116 -6.21 9.37 -16.28
C PRO A 116 -7.65 9.63 -15.82
N GLY A 117 -8.57 9.84 -16.77
CA GLY A 117 -9.99 10.07 -16.46
C GLY A 117 -10.67 8.83 -15.89
N LEU A 118 -10.40 7.66 -16.48
CA LEU A 118 -10.93 6.39 -15.97
C LEU A 118 -10.38 6.04 -14.58
N LEU A 119 -9.13 6.40 -14.28
CA LEU A 119 -8.55 6.23 -12.96
C LEU A 119 -9.18 7.17 -11.93
N ASP A 120 -9.55 8.40 -12.32
CA ASP A 120 -10.33 9.29 -11.46
C ASP A 120 -11.73 8.71 -11.16
N GLU A 121 -12.41 8.15 -12.16
CA GLU A 121 -13.69 7.44 -11.97
C GLU A 121 -13.53 6.22 -11.04
N MET A 122 -12.48 5.43 -11.23
CA MET A 122 -12.17 4.26 -10.40
C MET A 122 -11.88 4.62 -8.94
N ILE A 123 -11.10 5.67 -8.70
CA ILE A 123 -10.81 6.15 -7.34
C ILE A 123 -12.10 6.62 -6.67
N ALA A 124 -12.92 7.43 -7.36
CA ALA A 124 -14.19 7.89 -6.82
C ALA A 124 -15.14 6.72 -6.50
N HIS A 125 -15.16 5.69 -7.35
CA HIS A 125 -15.93 4.48 -7.10
C HIS A 125 -15.42 3.73 -5.85
N PHE A 126 -14.10 3.52 -5.71
CA PHE A 126 -13.52 2.91 -4.52
C PHE A 126 -13.86 3.68 -3.24
N GLU A 127 -13.71 5.01 -3.24
CA GLU A 127 -14.06 5.82 -2.07
C GLU A 127 -15.52 5.64 -1.67
N ALA A 128 -16.44 5.66 -2.64
CA ALA A 128 -17.87 5.49 -2.38
C ALA A 128 -18.23 4.07 -1.93
N HIS A 129 -17.66 3.05 -2.56
CA HIS A 129 -17.84 1.65 -2.21
C HIS A 129 -17.32 1.36 -0.79
N PHE A 130 -16.08 1.73 -0.50
CA PHE A 130 -15.49 1.55 0.81
C PHE A 130 -16.24 2.34 1.88
N ALA A 131 -16.73 3.55 1.60
CA ALA A 131 -17.54 4.29 2.56
C ALA A 131 -18.84 3.54 2.94
N ARG A 132 -19.51 2.92 1.96
CA ARG A 132 -20.72 2.10 2.23
C ARG A 132 -20.39 0.84 3.01
N GLU A 133 -19.34 0.12 2.64
CA GLU A 133 -18.92 -1.07 3.36
C GLU A 133 -18.44 -0.74 4.78
N GLU A 134 -17.70 0.35 4.97
CA GLU A 134 -17.24 0.81 6.27
C GLU A 134 -18.37 1.25 7.20
N ALA A 135 -19.43 1.83 6.63
CA ALA A 135 -20.67 2.12 7.36
C ALA A 135 -21.36 0.81 7.78
N LEU A 136 -21.50 -0.16 6.88
CA LEU A 136 -22.07 -1.47 7.21
C LEU A 136 -21.26 -2.19 8.30
N MET A 137 -19.93 -2.15 8.23
CA MET A 137 -19.04 -2.71 9.26
C MET A 137 -19.25 -2.03 10.62
N GLU A 138 -19.45 -0.71 10.65
CA GLU A 138 -19.69 0.03 11.89
C GLU A 138 -21.07 -0.30 12.46
N GLU A 139 -22.11 -0.25 11.63
CA GLU A 139 -23.51 -0.51 12.01
C GLU A 139 -23.71 -1.91 12.59
N THR A 140 -23.04 -2.91 12.01
CA THR A 140 -23.15 -4.31 12.41
C THR A 140 -22.13 -4.72 13.47
N GLY A 141 -21.21 -3.82 13.86
CA GLY A 141 -20.16 -4.11 14.84
C GLY A 141 -19.16 -5.17 14.36
N PHE A 142 -18.80 -5.15 13.08
CA PHE A 142 -17.90 -6.14 12.46
C PHE A 142 -16.50 -6.15 13.13
N PRO A 143 -16.10 -7.25 13.79
CA PRO A 143 -14.87 -7.26 14.60
C PRO A 143 -13.56 -6.95 13.85
N PRO A 144 -13.35 -7.40 12.59
CA PRO A 144 -12.15 -7.08 11.81
C PRO A 144 -12.19 -5.72 11.08
N ALA A 145 -13.13 -4.83 11.36
CA ALA A 145 -13.23 -3.54 10.66
C ALA A 145 -11.91 -2.73 10.61
N PRO A 146 -11.06 -2.68 11.66
CA PRO A 146 -9.81 -1.91 11.59
C PRO A 146 -8.83 -2.39 10.52
N ILE A 147 -8.68 -3.70 10.35
CA ILE A 147 -7.75 -4.27 9.35
C ILE A 147 -8.30 -4.11 7.94
N HIS A 148 -9.63 -4.23 7.77
CA HIS A 148 -10.33 -4.01 6.49
C HIS A 148 -10.19 -2.56 6.02
N ARG A 149 -10.47 -1.59 6.90
CA ARG A 149 -10.27 -0.14 6.63
C ARG A 149 -8.82 0.18 6.28
N SER A 150 -7.86 -0.48 6.94
CA SER A 150 -6.45 -0.28 6.61
C SER A 150 -6.14 -0.71 5.18
N GLU A 151 -6.82 -1.73 4.68
CA GLU A 151 -6.60 -2.28 3.36
C GLU A 151 -7.21 -1.42 2.26
N HIS A 152 -8.42 -0.88 2.50
CA HIS A 152 -9.03 0.17 1.67
C HIS A 152 -8.12 1.38 1.48
N ARG A 153 -7.54 1.88 2.58
CA ARG A 153 -6.61 3.02 2.51
C ARG A 153 -5.36 2.71 1.67
N ARG A 154 -4.86 1.48 1.72
CA ARG A 154 -3.67 1.07 0.96
C ARG A 154 -3.97 1.00 -0.53
N VAL A 155 -5.11 0.44 -0.94
CA VAL A 155 -5.48 0.40 -2.36
C VAL A 155 -5.80 1.78 -2.92
N LEU A 156 -6.44 2.67 -2.14
CA LEU A 156 -6.65 4.07 -2.54
C LEU A 156 -5.33 4.83 -2.76
N ALA A 157 -4.37 4.70 -1.83
CA ALA A 157 -3.06 5.32 -1.98
C ALA A 157 -2.29 4.79 -3.21
N TRP A 158 -2.41 3.49 -3.47
CA TRP A 158 -1.86 2.87 -4.68
C TRP A 158 -2.51 3.44 -5.94
N ALA A 159 -3.85 3.49 -6.00
CA ALA A 159 -4.61 3.98 -7.15
C ALA A 159 -4.28 5.45 -7.46
N ALA A 160 -4.19 6.29 -6.43
CA ALA A 160 -3.77 7.68 -6.56
C ALA A 160 -2.37 7.81 -7.19
N THR A 161 -1.43 6.94 -6.81
CA THR A 161 -0.09 6.95 -7.41
C THR A 161 -0.13 6.51 -8.88
N VAL A 162 -0.90 5.46 -9.21
CA VAL A 162 -1.07 5.01 -10.60
C VAL A 162 -1.67 6.10 -11.47
N ARG A 163 -2.62 6.88 -10.95
CA ARG A 163 -3.19 8.03 -11.65
C ARG A 163 -2.14 9.11 -11.95
N GLU A 164 -1.29 9.47 -10.99
CA GLU A 164 -0.25 10.48 -11.25
C GLU A 164 0.76 10.01 -12.32
N GLU A 165 1.10 8.72 -12.33
CA GLU A 165 1.96 8.14 -13.37
C GLU A 165 1.25 8.10 -14.74
N ALA A 166 -0.07 7.91 -14.77
CA ALA A 166 -0.87 7.97 -16.00
C ALA A 166 -0.85 9.38 -16.59
N ARG A 167 -1.02 10.39 -15.72
CA ARG A 167 -0.96 11.82 -16.10
C ARG A 167 0.43 12.24 -16.59
N ALA A 168 1.48 11.57 -16.12
CA ALA A 168 2.85 11.79 -16.59
C ALA A 168 3.15 11.19 -17.98
N GLY A 169 2.17 10.50 -18.60
CA GLY A 169 2.30 9.95 -19.95
C GLY A 169 2.89 8.53 -20.01
N ASP A 170 2.97 7.83 -18.88
CA ASP A 170 3.51 6.46 -18.78
C ASP A 170 2.41 5.36 -18.91
N GLY A 171 1.28 5.68 -19.55
CA GLY A 171 0.07 4.84 -19.68
C GLY A 171 0.30 3.40 -20.11
N GLY A 172 1.07 3.18 -21.17
CA GLY A 172 1.40 1.82 -21.65
C GLY A 172 2.12 0.93 -20.64
N LYS A 173 2.81 1.50 -19.64
CA LYS A 173 3.43 0.72 -18.54
C LYS A 173 2.43 0.38 -17.44
N LEU A 174 1.30 1.08 -17.35
CA LEU A 174 0.30 0.91 -16.29
C LEU A 174 -0.69 -0.20 -16.60
N ARG A 175 -0.93 -0.51 -17.87
CA ARG A 175 -1.89 -1.54 -18.29
C ARG A 175 -1.68 -2.89 -17.58
N PRO A 176 -0.46 -3.47 -17.52
CA PRO A 176 -0.25 -4.72 -16.77
C PRO A 176 -0.61 -4.62 -15.29
N PHE A 177 -0.43 -3.44 -14.68
CA PHE A 177 -0.81 -3.22 -13.28
C PHE A 177 -2.34 -3.19 -13.11
N LEU A 178 -3.05 -2.58 -14.06
CA LEU A 178 -4.50 -2.53 -14.11
C LEU A 178 -5.14 -3.87 -14.51
N THR A 179 -4.50 -4.65 -15.38
CA THR A 179 -5.08 -5.91 -15.87
C THR A 179 -4.70 -7.12 -15.04
N GLU A 180 -3.60 -7.07 -14.28
CA GLU A 180 -3.15 -8.21 -13.48
C GLU A 180 -3.22 -7.94 -11.97
N ARG A 181 -2.65 -6.83 -11.51
CA ARG A 181 -2.44 -6.64 -10.06
C ARG A 181 -3.71 -6.24 -9.35
N ILE A 182 -4.43 -5.25 -9.86
CA ILE A 182 -5.69 -4.81 -9.23
C ILE A 182 -6.78 -5.86 -9.38
N VAL A 183 -6.86 -6.54 -10.53
CA VAL A 183 -7.77 -7.67 -10.76
C VAL A 183 -7.54 -8.76 -9.71
N ARG A 184 -6.27 -9.15 -9.50
CA ARG A 184 -5.94 -10.15 -8.50
C ARG A 184 -6.27 -9.68 -7.09
N TRP A 185 -5.92 -8.44 -6.74
CA TRP A 185 -6.27 -7.87 -5.44
C TRP A 185 -7.78 -7.91 -5.22
N PHE A 186 -8.58 -7.52 -6.21
CA PHE A 186 -10.04 -7.48 -6.14
C PHE A 186 -10.65 -8.87 -5.93
N ILE A 187 -10.24 -9.86 -6.72
CA ILE A 187 -10.70 -11.25 -6.54
C ILE A 187 -10.38 -11.75 -5.13
N ASP A 188 -9.17 -11.46 -4.65
CA ASP A 188 -8.70 -11.89 -3.35
C ASP A 188 -9.43 -11.17 -2.19
N HIS A 189 -9.66 -9.86 -2.33
CA HIS A 189 -10.36 -9.02 -1.38
C HIS A 189 -11.83 -9.42 -1.25
N ALA A 190 -12.54 -9.54 -2.38
CA ALA A 190 -13.93 -9.95 -2.45
C ALA A 190 -14.16 -11.36 -1.85
N ALA A 191 -13.27 -12.31 -2.16
CA ALA A 191 -13.36 -13.68 -1.67
C ALA A 191 -13.01 -13.86 -0.18
N SER A 192 -12.47 -12.83 0.47
CA SER A 192 -12.01 -12.92 1.85
C SER A 192 -12.66 -11.87 2.75
N MET A 193 -12.25 -10.61 2.62
CA MET A 193 -12.65 -9.53 3.52
C MET A 193 -14.12 -9.17 3.28
N ASP A 194 -14.53 -8.91 2.05
CA ASP A 194 -15.90 -8.46 1.75
C ASP A 194 -16.92 -9.58 1.98
N SER A 195 -16.57 -10.81 1.61
CA SER A 195 -17.39 -11.98 1.95
C SER A 195 -17.53 -12.16 3.47
N ALA A 196 -16.49 -11.85 4.27
CA ALA A 196 -16.60 -11.90 5.73
C ALA A 196 -17.51 -10.79 6.26
N THR A 197 -17.42 -9.57 5.72
CA THR A 197 -18.32 -8.46 6.04
C THR A 197 -19.78 -8.81 5.72
N ALA A 198 -20.04 -9.31 4.51
CA ALA A 198 -21.38 -9.68 4.07
C ALA A 198 -22.00 -10.79 4.92
N ASN A 199 -21.23 -11.86 5.21
CA ASN A 199 -21.69 -12.95 6.06
C ASN A 199 -21.97 -12.48 7.49
N TRP A 200 -21.15 -11.59 8.03
CA TRP A 200 -21.38 -11.01 9.34
C TRP A 200 -22.66 -10.16 9.33
N ALA A 201 -22.82 -9.25 8.38
CA ALA A 201 -24.00 -8.41 8.23
C ALA A 201 -25.29 -9.24 8.17
N ALA A 202 -25.29 -10.30 7.36
CA ALA A 202 -26.41 -11.24 7.28
C ALA A 202 -26.73 -11.90 8.63
N SER A 203 -25.71 -12.25 9.41
CA SER A 203 -25.90 -12.80 10.77
C SER A 203 -26.49 -11.79 11.77
N GLN A 204 -26.35 -10.49 11.49
CA GLN A 204 -26.94 -9.40 12.27
C GLN A 204 -28.31 -8.95 11.71
N GLY A 205 -28.80 -9.57 10.62
CA GLY A 205 -30.09 -9.25 10.00
C GLY A 205 -30.05 -8.12 8.97
N HIS A 206 -28.87 -7.84 8.41
CA HIS A 206 -28.64 -6.85 7.34
C HIS A 206 -28.42 -7.51 5.98
#